data_AF-A0A939XFF2-F1
#
_entry.id   AF-A0A939XFF2-F1
#
_cell.length_a   1.000
_cell.length_b   1.000
_cell.length_c   1.000
_cell.angle_alpha   90.00
_cell.angle_beta   90.00
_cell.angle_gamma   90.00
#
_symmetry.space_group_name_H-M   'P 1'
#
loop_
_entity.id
_entity.type
_entity.pdbx_description
1 polymer ?
#
loop_
_entity_poly.entity_id
_entity_poly.type
_entity_poly.pdbx_seq_one_letter_code
_entity_poly.pdbx_strand_id
1 'polypeptide(L)'
;MIDIQNNEKCFVQLWLRLERTRQLLGMQGRRFCIRRVLQSWLGTEATDDFIWEVCHNAVVDDEQLYGYDTLPPPTTHPRESREFLRALVATKLNIGLRKVNLQALDRAYTVAFPGRTPINVNKSRRGP
;
A
#
# COMPACT_ATOMS: atom_id res chain seq x y z
N MET A 1 -17.02 -2.97 -4.92
CA MET A 1 -16.23 -3.71 -3.92
C MET A 1 -14.95 -4.17 -4.60
N ILE A 2 -13.78 -4.02 -3.99
CA ILE A 2 -12.51 -4.48 -4.57
C ILE A 2 -12.33 -5.94 -4.15
N ASP A 3 -12.12 -6.83 -5.12
CA ASP A 3 -11.67 -8.20 -4.83
C ASP A 3 -10.15 -8.20 -4.61
N ILE A 4 -9.72 -8.37 -3.35
CA ILE A 4 -8.31 -8.34 -2.94
C ILE A 4 -7.80 -9.78 -2.91
N GLN A 5 -6.68 -10.03 -3.60
CA GLN A 5 -6.07 -11.36 -3.71
C GLN A 5 -4.55 -11.26 -3.49
N ASN A 6 -3.94 -12.33 -2.97
CA ASN A 6 -2.50 -12.42 -2.72
C ASN A 6 -1.72 -12.84 -3.99
N ASN A 7 -1.83 -12.05 -5.06
CA ASN A 7 -1.14 -12.32 -6.33
C ASN A 7 -0.71 -11.02 -7.05
N GLU A 8 0.27 -11.16 -7.95
CA GLU A 8 0.89 -10.02 -8.65
C GLU A 8 -0.12 -9.18 -9.44
N LYS A 9 -1.08 -9.82 -10.13
CA LYS A 9 -2.10 -9.12 -10.91
C LYS A 9 -2.94 -8.19 -10.03
N CYS A 10 -3.39 -8.67 -8.87
CA CYS A 10 -4.11 -7.84 -7.91
C CYS A 10 -3.23 -6.71 -7.38
N PHE A 11 -1.98 -6.98 -7.04
CA PHE A 11 -1.05 -5.98 -6.52
C PHE A 11 -0.79 -4.84 -7.52
N VAL A 12 -0.69 -5.12 -8.82
CA VAL A 12 -0.56 -4.07 -9.86
C VAL A 12 -1.79 -3.15 -9.82
N GLN A 13 -2.99 -3.73 -9.72
CA GLN A 13 -4.23 -2.96 -9.63
C GLN A 13 -4.29 -2.12 -8.36
N LEU A 14 -3.82 -2.65 -7.22
CA LEU A 14 -3.76 -1.90 -5.96
C LEU A 14 -2.82 -0.70 -6.05
N TRP A 15 -1.62 -0.87 -6.61
CA TRP A 15 -0.69 0.23 -6.83
C TRP A 15 -1.26 1.34 -7.73
N LEU A 16 -1.81 0.96 -8.88
CA LEU A 16 -2.43 1.91 -9.81
C LEU A 16 -3.62 2.63 -9.17
N ARG A 17 -4.45 1.90 -8.43
CA ARG A 17 -5.59 2.46 -7.73
C ARG A 17 -5.15 3.42 -6.63
N LEU A 18 -4.05 3.15 -5.93
CA LEU A 18 -3.51 4.01 -4.89
C LEU A 18 -3.13 5.38 -5.45
N GLU A 19 -2.40 5.39 -6.57
CA GLU A 19 -2.01 6.64 -7.24
C GLU A 19 -3.23 7.40 -7.78
N ARG A 20 -4.21 6.70 -8.39
CA ARG A 20 -5.48 7.33 -8.80
C ARG A 20 -6.24 7.94 -7.61
N THR A 21 -6.23 7.26 -6.47
CA THR A 21 -6.90 7.74 -5.26
C THR A 21 -6.19 8.96 -4.69
N ARG A 22 -4.86 8.99 -4.71
CA ARG A 22 -4.06 10.17 -4.33
C ARG A 22 -4.45 11.37 -5.18
N GLN A 23 -4.52 11.20 -6.51
CA GLN A 23 -4.91 12.27 -7.43
C GLN A 23 -6.34 12.74 -7.18
N LEU A 24 -7.28 11.81 -7.01
CA LEU A 24 -8.68 12.11 -6.70
C LEU A 24 -8.83 12.91 -5.40
N LEU A 25 -8.17 12.47 -4.32
CA LEU A 25 -8.22 13.18 -3.04
C LEU A 25 -7.59 14.56 -3.14
N GLY A 26 -6.48 14.69 -3.88
CA GLY A 26 -5.87 15.99 -4.19
C GLY A 26 -6.81 16.95 -4.92
N MET A 27 -7.52 16.48 -5.94
CA MET A 27 -8.53 17.28 -6.66
C MET A 27 -9.71 17.69 -5.76
N GLN A 28 -10.03 16.89 -4.74
CA GLN A 28 -11.08 17.19 -3.76
C GLN A 28 -10.60 18.05 -2.59
N GLY A 29 -9.32 18.48 -2.56
CA GLY A 29 -8.72 19.18 -1.41
C GLY A 29 -8.66 18.32 -0.14
N ARG A 30 -8.71 16.99 -0.29
CA ARG A 30 -8.69 16.03 0.82
C ARG A 30 -7.30 15.46 1.00
N ARG A 31 -6.95 15.19 2.26
CA ARG A 31 -5.68 14.53 2.62
C ARG A 31 -5.64 13.10 2.05
N PHE A 32 -4.51 12.75 1.45
CA PHE A 32 -4.19 11.38 1.08
C PHE A 32 -3.64 10.64 2.31
N CYS A 33 -4.53 9.93 3.02
CA CYS A 33 -4.19 9.13 4.20
C CYS A 33 -4.89 7.76 4.16
N ILE A 34 -4.39 6.80 4.95
CA ILE A 34 -4.90 5.41 4.96
C ILE A 34 -6.41 5.37 5.17
N ARG A 35 -6.95 6.13 6.15
CA ARG A 35 -8.39 6.17 6.42
C ARG A 35 -9.20 6.57 5.20
N ARG A 36 -8.80 7.64 4.50
CA ARG A 36 -9.52 8.13 3.31
C ARG A 36 -9.40 7.16 2.14
N VAL A 37 -8.24 6.53 1.98
CA VAL A 37 -8.04 5.48 0.98
C VAL A 37 -8.97 4.30 1.24
N LEU A 38 -8.97 3.75 2.46
CA LEU A 38 -9.81 2.62 2.83
C LEU A 38 -11.31 2.94 2.73
N GLN A 39 -11.74 4.10 3.23
CA GLN A 39 -13.12 4.57 3.07
C GLN A 39 -13.53 4.69 1.59
N SER A 40 -12.64 5.18 0.73
CA SER A 40 -12.90 5.28 -0.70
C SER A 40 -12.96 3.92 -1.41
N TRP A 41 -12.30 2.90 -0.88
CA TRP A 41 -12.14 1.61 -1.54
C TRP A 41 -13.16 0.58 -1.09
N LEU A 42 -13.48 0.61 0.21
CA LEU A 42 -14.24 -0.42 0.90
C LEU A 42 -15.58 0.11 1.43
N GLY A 43 -15.80 1.43 1.42
CA GLY A 43 -17.05 2.04 1.88
C GLY A 43 -17.32 1.70 3.36
N THR A 44 -18.46 1.08 3.64
CA THR A 44 -18.89 0.70 4.99
C THR A 44 -18.03 -0.38 5.64
N GLU A 45 -17.30 -1.17 4.84
CA GLU A 45 -16.35 -2.16 5.38
C GLU A 45 -15.09 -1.54 5.99
N ALA A 46 -14.81 -0.25 5.72
CA ALA A 46 -13.71 0.47 6.35
C ALA A 46 -14.12 1.00 7.74
N THR A 47 -14.45 0.08 8.64
CA THR A 47 -14.76 0.38 10.04
C THR A 47 -13.51 0.89 10.77
N ASP A 48 -13.70 1.53 11.93
CA ASP A 48 -12.57 2.02 12.73
C ASP A 48 -11.64 0.88 13.17
N ASP A 49 -12.20 -0.27 13.57
CA ASP A 49 -11.41 -1.46 13.92
C ASP A 49 -10.61 -1.98 12.74
N PHE A 50 -11.22 -2.06 11.55
CA PHE A 50 -10.54 -2.50 10.34
C PHE A 50 -9.40 -1.53 9.94
N ILE A 51 -9.65 -0.22 10.03
CA ILE A 51 -8.64 0.80 9.76
C ILE A 51 -7.51 0.69 10.77
N TRP A 52 -7.84 0.54 12.06
CA TRP A 52 -6.86 0.38 13.13
C TRP A 52 -5.98 -0.85 12.89
N GLU A 53 -6.58 -2.00 12.55
CA GLU A 53 -5.84 -3.24 12.31
C GLU A 53 -4.89 -3.12 11.10
N VAL A 54 -5.33 -2.49 10.01
CA VAL A 54 -4.45 -2.22 8.86
C VAL A 54 -3.29 -1.29 9.25
N CYS A 55 -3.57 -0.23 10.01
CA CYS A 55 -2.57 0.73 10.48
C CYS A 55 -1.55 0.06 11.42
N HIS A 56 -2.04 -0.72 12.39
CA HIS A 56 -1.22 -1.44 13.36
C HIS A 56 -0.27 -2.45 12.70
N ASN A 57 -0.72 -3.07 11.60
CA ASN A 57 0.07 -4.02 10.82
C ASN A 57 1.01 -3.36 9.79
N ALA A 58 0.82 -2.08 9.48
CA ALA A 58 1.67 -1.34 8.54
C ALA A 58 2.80 -0.65 9.32
N VAL A 59 3.99 -1.26 9.33
CA VAL A 59 5.16 -0.78 10.09
C VAL A 59 6.27 -0.37 9.14
N VAL A 60 6.81 0.84 9.32
CA VAL A 60 7.95 1.39 8.58
C VAL A 60 8.96 1.91 9.59
N ASP A 61 10.22 1.47 9.47
CA ASP A 61 11.31 1.88 10.37
C ASP A 61 10.96 1.73 11.87
N ASP A 62 10.33 0.60 12.23
CA ASP A 62 9.83 0.25 13.57
C ASP A 62 8.67 1.11 14.10
N GLU A 63 8.09 1.99 13.27
CA GLU A 63 6.93 2.81 13.61
C GLU A 63 5.66 2.37 12.85
N GLN A 64 4.52 2.36 13.55
CA GLN A 64 3.22 2.09 12.95
C GLN A 64 2.73 3.31 12.17
N LEU A 65 2.10 3.07 11.02
CA LEU A 65 1.39 4.13 10.31
C LEU A 65 0.09 4.47 11.02
N TYR A 66 -0.32 5.73 11.01
CA TYR A 66 -1.61 6.15 11.57
C TYR A 66 -2.63 6.49 10.49
N GLY A 67 -3.90 6.20 10.77
CA GLY A 67 -4.98 6.34 9.78
C GLY A 67 -5.16 7.75 9.20
N TYR A 68 -4.83 8.79 9.97
CA TYR A 68 -4.97 10.20 9.57
C TYR A 68 -3.69 10.85 9.04
N ASP A 69 -2.57 10.13 9.10
CA ASP A 69 -1.29 10.64 8.63
C ASP A 69 -1.25 10.67 7.12
N THR A 70 -0.62 11.73 6.60
CA THR A 70 -0.47 11.89 5.16
C THR A 70 0.48 10.82 4.66
N LEU A 71 -0.02 9.94 3.79
CA LEU A 71 0.84 9.03 3.05
C LEU A 71 1.64 9.84 2.02
N PRO A 72 2.94 9.58 1.85
CA PRO A 72 3.70 10.23 0.81
C PRO A 72 3.32 9.65 -0.57
N PRO A 73 3.60 10.35 -1.67
CA PRO A 73 3.24 9.88 -3.00
C PRO A 73 3.94 8.54 -3.35
N PRO A 74 3.21 7.51 -3.79
CA PRO A 74 3.76 6.17 -4.00
C PRO A 74 4.83 6.14 -5.10
N THR A 75 4.79 7.09 -6.04
CA THR A 75 5.76 7.18 -7.14
C THR A 75 7.12 7.77 -6.72
N THR A 76 7.20 8.43 -5.56
CA THR A 76 8.46 9.02 -5.04
C THR A 76 8.91 8.40 -3.73
N HIS A 77 7.97 8.01 -2.86
CA HIS A 77 8.23 7.36 -1.57
C HIS A 77 7.32 6.14 -1.44
N PRO A 78 7.74 4.99 -1.98
CA PRO A 78 6.86 3.82 -2.09
C PRO A 78 6.77 2.98 -0.81
N ARG A 79 7.65 3.16 0.18
CA ARG A 79 7.78 2.22 1.32
C ARG A 79 6.53 2.16 2.18
N GLU A 80 6.02 3.31 2.59
CA GLU A 80 4.81 3.47 3.41
C GLU A 80 3.60 2.92 2.66
N SER A 81 3.51 3.23 1.36
CA SER A 81 2.46 2.69 0.50
C SER A 81 2.56 1.17 0.37
N ARG A 82 3.77 0.60 0.30
CA ARG A 82 4.00 -0.84 0.19
C ARG A 82 3.59 -1.57 1.46
N GLU A 83 3.98 -1.08 2.64
CA GLU A 83 3.56 -1.67 3.91
C GLU A 83 2.07 -1.50 4.16
N PHE A 84 1.48 -0.36 3.79
CA PHE A 84 0.03 -0.19 3.78
C PHE A 84 -0.67 -1.25 2.91
N LEU A 85 -0.25 -1.42 1.65
CA LEU A 85 -0.86 -2.40 0.75
C LEU A 85 -0.68 -3.83 1.26
N ARG A 86 0.49 -4.16 1.82
CA ARG A 86 0.76 -5.46 2.44
C ARG A 86 -0.17 -5.72 3.63
N ALA A 87 -0.30 -4.76 4.54
CA ALA A 87 -1.18 -4.85 5.70
C ALA A 87 -2.65 -4.94 5.29
N LEU A 88 -3.09 -4.18 4.29
CA LEU A 88 -4.43 -4.27 3.73
C LEU A 88 -4.73 -5.69 3.20
N VAL A 89 -3.83 -6.26 2.41
CA VAL A 89 -3.99 -7.62 1.86
C VAL A 89 -4.02 -8.66 2.96
N ALA A 90 -3.10 -8.57 3.92
CA ALA A 90 -3.04 -9.44 5.09
C ALA A 90 -4.36 -9.44 5.86
N THR A 91 -4.84 -8.24 6.20
CA THR A 91 -6.06 -8.05 7.00
C THR A 91 -7.30 -8.52 6.22
N LYS A 92 -7.45 -8.13 4.95
CA LYS A 92 -8.63 -8.51 4.15
C LYS A 92 -8.75 -10.00 3.87
N LEU A 93 -7.63 -10.69 3.73
CA LEU A 93 -7.62 -12.13 3.50
C LEU A 93 -7.53 -12.92 4.81
N ASN A 94 -7.44 -12.24 5.96
CA ASN A 94 -7.14 -12.84 7.25
C ASN A 94 -5.92 -13.78 7.18
N ILE A 95 -4.86 -13.31 6.51
CA ILE A 95 -3.57 -13.99 6.41
C ILE A 95 -2.52 -13.17 7.13
N GLY A 96 -1.66 -13.80 7.93
CA GLY A 96 -0.56 -13.06 8.58
C GLY A 96 0.36 -12.38 7.56
N LEU A 97 0.98 -11.25 7.94
CA LEU A 97 1.88 -10.43 7.09
C LEU A 97 2.99 -11.22 6.37
N ARG A 98 3.47 -12.32 6.97
CA ARG A 98 4.50 -13.20 6.40
C ARG A 98 3.99 -14.07 5.24
N LYS A 99 2.66 -14.24 5.12
CA LYS A 99 2.02 -15.00 4.04
C LYS A 99 1.71 -14.15 2.82
N VAL A 100 1.78 -12.82 2.93
CA VAL A 100 1.65 -11.93 1.76
C VAL A 100 2.87 -12.11 0.86
N ASN A 101 2.65 -12.29 -0.43
CA ASN A 101 3.70 -12.46 -1.43
C ASN A 101 4.40 -11.12 -1.68
N LEU A 102 5.32 -10.76 -0.79
CA LEU A 102 6.02 -9.50 -0.80
C LEU A 102 6.84 -9.28 -2.07
N GLN A 103 7.44 -10.35 -2.61
CA GLN A 103 8.20 -10.27 -3.85
C GLN A 103 7.29 -9.91 -5.04
N ALA A 104 6.09 -10.49 -5.12
CA ALA A 104 5.11 -10.11 -6.12
C ALA A 104 4.60 -8.68 -5.92
N LEU A 105 4.41 -8.23 -4.67
CA LEU A 105 4.00 -6.86 -4.37
C LEU A 105 5.05 -5.83 -4.82
N ASP A 106 6.32 -6.14 -4.59
CA ASP A 106 7.45 -5.30 -5.01
C ASP A 106 7.64 -5.32 -6.54
N ARG A 107 7.46 -6.47 -7.21
CA ARG A 107 7.47 -6.53 -8.70
C ARG A 107 6.31 -5.75 -9.31
N ALA A 108 5.13 -5.87 -8.71
CA ALA A 108 3.92 -5.18 -9.17
C ALA A 108 4.10 -3.65 -9.17
N TYR A 109 4.93 -3.09 -8.29
CA TYR A 109 5.28 -1.68 -8.30
C TYR A 109 5.96 -1.26 -9.61
N THR A 110 6.98 -2.01 -10.05
CA THR A 110 7.71 -1.73 -11.30
C THR A 110 6.81 -1.82 -12.52
N VAL A 111 5.85 -2.75 -12.51
CA VAL A 111 4.84 -2.88 -13.56
C VAL A 111 3.85 -1.70 -13.54
N ALA A 112 3.40 -1.29 -12.35
CA ALA A 112 2.45 -0.18 -12.19
C ALA A 112 3.07 1.18 -12.56
N PHE A 113 4.37 1.36 -12.29
CA PHE A 113 5.09 2.62 -12.51
C PHE A 113 6.39 2.40 -13.29
N PRO A 114 6.31 2.14 -14.61
CA PRO A 114 7.49 1.92 -15.43
C PRO A 114 8.41 3.14 -15.39
N GLY A 115 9.73 2.89 -15.28
CA GLY A 115 10.75 3.94 -15.22
C GLY A 115 10.98 4.56 -13.84
N ARG A 116 10.26 4.11 -12.79
CA ARG A 116 10.57 4.47 -11.40
C ARG A 116 11.61 3.54 -10.79
N THR A 117 12.35 4.05 -9.81
CA THR A 117 13.31 3.26 -9.04
C THR A 117 12.58 2.12 -8.31
N PRO A 118 12.98 0.85 -8.50
CA PRO A 118 12.35 -0.27 -7.80
C PRO A 118 12.45 -0.12 -6.28
N ILE A 119 11.43 -0.61 -5.54
CA ILE A 119 11.38 -0.54 -4.07
C ILE A 119 12.56 -1.28 -3.43
N ASN A 120 12.86 -2.47 -3.94
CA ASN A 120 14.03 -3.25 -3.56
C ASN A 120 15.19 -2.97 -4.52
N VAL A 121 15.78 -1.78 -4.43
CA VAL A 121 17.20 -1.67 -4.79
C VAL A 121 17.96 -2.26 -3.60
N ASN A 122 18.06 -3.59 -3.56
CA ASN A 122 19.18 -4.18 -2.86
C ASN A 122 20.39 -3.52 -3.50
N LYS A 123 21.20 -2.81 -2.70
CA LYS A 123 22.58 -2.48 -3.05
C LYS A 123 23.17 -3.79 -3.53
N SER A 124 23.24 -4.01 -4.85
CA SER A 124 24.13 -5.03 -5.36
C SER A 124 25.47 -4.64 -4.76
N ARG A 125 25.99 -5.52 -3.90
CA ARG A 125 27.37 -5.44 -3.45
C ARG A 125 28.17 -5.09 -4.70
N ARG A 126 28.81 -3.92 -4.69
CA ARG A 126 30.04 -3.74 -5.48
C ARG A 126 30.97 -4.82 -4.92
N GLY A 127 30.96 -5.98 -5.57
CA GLY A 127 32.02 -6.97 -5.42
C GLY A 127 33.29 -6.39 -6.02
N PRO A 128 34.44 -6.91 -5.57
CA PRO A 128 35.65 -6.21 -5.13
C PRO A 128 36.11 -5.04 -5.99
#